data_AF-A0A372IYK5-F1
#
_entry.id   AF-A0A372IYK5-F1
#
_cell.length_a   1.000
_cell.length_b   1.000
_cell.length_c   1.000
_cell.angle_alpha   90.00
_cell.angle_beta   90.00
_cell.angle_gamma   90.00
#
_symmetry.space_group_name_H-M   'P 1'
#
loop_
_entity.id
_entity.type
_entity.pdbx_description
1 polymer ?
#
loop_
_entity_poly.entity_id
_entity_poly.type
_entity_poly.pdbx_seq_one_letter_code
_entity_poly.pdbx_strand_id
1 'polypeptide(L)'
;MQQSPLWLRVACLAYGHHLGNGHATFGPGEVRLALSTVDRDGVLRQPASSDVTRAIRTAVGYGWLAEGSGARCLIIPRHAIEGGRGGFSTEHTPCPVHDPERRVGRHLRALGK
;
A
#
# COMPACT_ATOMS: atom_id res chain seq x y z
N MET A 1 -15.91 -21.10 0.58
CA MET A 1 -14.56 -20.62 0.22
C MET A 1 -13.96 -19.99 1.46
N GLN A 2 -12.89 -20.58 2.02
CA GLN A 2 -12.16 -19.94 3.12
C GLN A 2 -11.37 -18.77 2.53
N GLN A 3 -11.55 -17.58 3.08
CA GLN A 3 -10.79 -16.40 2.63
C GLN A 3 -9.47 -16.33 3.39
N SER A 4 -8.37 -16.04 2.67
CA SER A 4 -7.08 -15.76 3.31
C SER A 4 -7.18 -14.56 4.27
N PRO A 5 -6.40 -14.54 5.36
CA PRO A 5 -6.37 -13.41 6.29
C PRO A 5 -6.11 -12.08 5.58
N LEU A 6 -6.76 -11.01 6.03
CA LEU A 6 -6.68 -9.70 5.37
C LEU A 6 -5.24 -9.16 5.29
N TRP A 7 -4.41 -9.39 6.31
CA TRP A 7 -3.00 -8.98 6.32
C TRP A 7 -2.19 -9.62 5.19
N LEU A 8 -2.46 -10.89 4.87
CA LEU A 8 -1.77 -11.61 3.80
C LEU A 8 -2.21 -11.09 2.44
N ARG A 9 -3.51 -10.80 2.28
CA ARG A 9 -4.05 -10.18 1.06
C ARG A 9 -3.46 -8.80 0.81
N VAL A 10 -3.27 -8.00 1.87
CA VAL A 10 -2.55 -6.72 1.81
C VAL A 10 -1.12 -6.90 1.34
N ALA A 11 -0.39 -7.88 1.89
CA ALA A 11 0.98 -8.16 1.45
C ALA A 11 1.01 -8.57 -0.03
N CYS A 12 0.19 -9.54 -0.44
CA CYS A 12 0.08 -9.95 -1.85
C CYS A 12 -0.24 -8.78 -2.78
N LEU A 13 -1.14 -7.88 -2.35
CA LEU A 13 -1.46 -6.66 -3.11
C LEU A 13 -0.22 -5.76 -3.28
N ALA A 14 0.59 -5.58 -2.24
CA ALA A 14 1.84 -4.82 -2.36
C ALA A 14 2.83 -5.48 -3.32
N TYR A 15 3.07 -6.79 -3.17
CA TYR A 15 4.02 -7.53 -4.00
C TYR A 15 3.59 -7.57 -5.48
N GLY A 16 2.29 -7.57 -5.78
CA GLY A 16 1.80 -7.51 -7.17
C GLY A 16 1.82 -6.12 -7.82
N HIS A 17 2.05 -5.06 -7.03
CA HIS A 17 1.86 -3.68 -7.49
C HIS A 17 3.04 -2.75 -7.25
N HIS A 18 4.10 -3.19 -6.57
CA HIS A 18 5.26 -2.36 -6.32
C HIS A 18 6.02 -2.01 -7.60
N LEU A 19 6.60 -0.81 -7.61
CA LEU A 19 7.56 -0.39 -8.61
C LEU A 19 8.97 -0.91 -8.25
N GLY A 20 9.95 -0.64 -9.10
CA GLY A 20 11.36 -0.99 -8.84
C GLY A 20 11.92 -0.42 -7.53
N ASN A 21 11.39 0.70 -7.05
CA ASN A 21 11.76 1.28 -5.74
C ASN A 21 11.09 0.59 -4.53
N GLY A 22 10.31 -0.47 -4.74
CA GLY A 22 9.60 -1.20 -3.68
C GLY A 22 8.32 -0.54 -3.18
N HIS A 23 7.88 0.59 -3.76
CA HIS A 23 6.64 1.26 -3.38
C HIS A 23 5.47 0.86 -4.27
N ALA A 24 4.40 0.36 -3.66
CA ALA A 24 3.09 0.19 -4.29
C ALA A 24 2.20 1.37 -3.91
N THR A 25 2.00 2.34 -4.81
CA THR A 25 1.20 3.55 -4.53
C THR A 25 -0.23 3.39 -4.98
N PHE A 26 -1.17 3.90 -4.18
CA PHE A 26 -2.60 3.79 -4.42
C PHE A 26 -3.29 5.15 -4.26
N GLY A 27 -4.45 5.31 -4.87
CA GLY A 27 -5.43 6.38 -4.69
C GLY A 27 -6.13 6.32 -3.32
N PRO A 28 -6.87 7.39 -2.92
CA PRO A 28 -7.68 7.34 -1.71
C PRO A 28 -8.72 6.22 -1.82
N GLY A 29 -8.76 5.32 -0.83
CA GLY A 29 -9.73 4.21 -0.79
C GLY A 29 -9.43 3.02 -1.71
N GLU A 30 -8.44 3.13 -2.60
CA GLU A 30 -8.17 2.09 -3.60
C GLU A 30 -7.66 0.79 -2.98
N VAL A 31 -6.82 0.85 -1.94
CA VAL A 31 -6.41 -0.37 -1.19
C VAL A 31 -7.64 -1.09 -0.64
N ARG A 32 -8.61 -0.34 -0.07
CA ARG A 32 -9.83 -0.91 0.49
C ARG A 32 -10.68 -1.57 -0.59
N LEU A 33 -10.81 -0.91 -1.75
CA LEU A 33 -11.53 -1.42 -2.90
C LEU A 33 -10.87 -2.71 -3.44
N ALA A 34 -9.55 -2.72 -3.61
CA ALA A 34 -8.80 -3.89 -4.08
C ALA A 34 -8.89 -5.09 -3.12
N LEU A 35 -9.10 -4.85 -1.83
CA LEU A 35 -9.28 -5.89 -0.80
C LEU A 35 -10.74 -6.32 -0.63
N SER A 36 -11.66 -5.85 -1.48
CA SER A 36 -13.05 -6.30 -1.44
C SER A 36 -13.18 -7.77 -1.81
N THR A 37 -14.22 -8.41 -1.34
CA THR A 37 -14.58 -9.79 -1.71
C THR A 37 -16.02 -9.85 -2.17
N VAL A 38 -16.33 -10.84 -3.00
CA VAL A 38 -17.72 -11.13 -3.38
C VAL A 38 -18.24 -12.23 -2.45
N ASP A 39 -19.40 -12.01 -1.83
CA ASP A 39 -20.07 -13.04 -1.04
C ASP A 39 -20.82 -14.05 -1.91
N ARG A 40 -21.53 -15.00 -1.29
CA ARG A 40 -22.25 -16.06 -2.04
C ARG A 40 -23.40 -15.52 -2.88
N ASP A 41 -23.90 -14.33 -2.54
CA ASP A 41 -25.03 -13.68 -3.19
C ASP A 41 -24.54 -12.73 -4.31
N GLY A 42 -23.24 -12.71 -4.60
CA GLY A 42 -22.66 -11.84 -5.61
C GLY A 42 -22.44 -10.41 -5.13
N VAL A 43 -22.61 -10.12 -3.84
CA VAL A 43 -22.49 -8.75 -3.30
C VAL A 43 -21.03 -8.45 -2.96
N LEU A 44 -20.56 -7.28 -3.42
CA LEU A 44 -19.23 -6.78 -3.10
C LEU A 44 -19.18 -6.28 -1.65
N ARG A 45 -18.36 -6.94 -0.82
CA ARG A 45 -18.07 -6.58 0.57
C ARG A 45 -16.70 -5.94 0.66
N GLN A 46 -16.66 -4.68 1.08
CA GLN A 46 -15.42 -3.97 1.36
C GLN A 46 -15.08 -4.08 2.85
N PRO A 47 -13.81 -4.29 3.22
CA PRO A 47 -13.40 -4.21 4.62
C PRO A 47 -13.61 -2.79 5.17
N ALA A 48 -13.75 -2.68 6.50
CA ALA A 48 -13.73 -1.38 7.16
C ALA A 48 -12.32 -0.76 7.06
N SER A 49 -12.24 0.58 7.03
CA SER A 49 -10.94 1.27 6.95
C SER A 49 -10.03 0.98 8.16
N SER A 50 -10.63 0.75 9.33
CA SER A 50 -9.93 0.33 10.55
C SER A 50 -9.28 -1.06 10.38
N ASP A 51 -9.98 -1.99 9.74
CA ASP A 51 -9.50 -3.35 9.51
C ASP A 51 -8.36 -3.37 8.51
N VAL A 52 -8.44 -2.57 7.45
CA VAL A 52 -7.34 -2.38 6.50
C VAL A 52 -6.10 -1.81 7.21
N THR A 53 -6.29 -0.79 8.05
CA THR A 53 -5.19 -0.19 8.82
C THR A 53 -4.55 -1.20 9.76
N ARG A 54 -5.36 -1.99 10.47
CA ARG A 54 -4.87 -3.08 11.34
C ARG A 54 -4.13 -4.14 10.54
N ALA A 55 -4.67 -4.57 9.40
CA ALA A 55 -4.06 -5.56 8.54
C ALA A 55 -2.70 -5.12 7.98
N ILE A 56 -2.57 -3.84 7.59
CA ILE A 56 -1.29 -3.24 7.18
C ILE A 56 -0.29 -3.32 8.34
N ARG A 57 -0.69 -2.89 9.55
CA ARG A 57 0.17 -2.95 10.74
C ARG A 57 0.59 -4.38 11.08
N THR A 58 -0.31 -5.35 10.95
CA THR A 58 0.01 -6.76 11.15
C THR A 58 1.01 -7.26 10.11
N ALA A 59 0.84 -6.93 8.83
CA ALA A 59 1.79 -7.30 7.78
C ALA A 59 3.18 -6.67 8.01
N VAL A 60 3.24 -5.43 8.50
CA VAL A 60 4.49 -4.79 8.92
C VAL A 60 5.10 -5.53 10.12
N GLY A 61 4.31 -5.84 11.14
CA GLY A 61 4.77 -6.58 12.32
C GLY A 61 5.30 -7.98 12.01
N TYR A 62 4.84 -8.60 10.92
CA TYR A 62 5.34 -9.88 10.42
C TYR A 62 6.51 -9.75 9.43
N GLY A 63 6.98 -8.53 9.13
CA GLY A 63 8.08 -8.29 8.21
C GLY A 63 7.73 -8.45 6.73
N TRP A 64 6.44 -8.58 6.39
CA TRP A 64 6.00 -8.68 4.99
C TRP A 64 5.94 -7.32 4.29
N LEU A 65 5.74 -6.26 5.07
CA LEU A 65 5.81 -4.87 4.62
C LEU A 65 6.80 -4.09 5.47
N ALA A 66 7.43 -3.08 4.88
CA ALA A 66 8.32 -2.18 5.61
C ALA A 66 7.53 -1.13 6.41
N GLU A 67 8.19 -0.59 7.44
CA GLU A 67 7.73 0.59 8.17
C GLU A 67 7.46 1.76 7.22
N GLY A 68 6.50 2.62 7.58
CA GLY A 68 6.01 3.69 6.71
C GLY A 68 4.88 3.26 5.75
N SER A 69 4.58 1.96 5.65
CA SER A 69 3.42 1.47 4.91
C SER A 69 2.11 2.02 5.48
N GLY A 70 1.17 2.37 4.58
CA GLY A 70 -0.14 2.89 4.93
C GLY A 70 -1.14 2.79 3.78
N ALA A 71 -2.35 3.30 3.98
CA ALA A 71 -3.47 3.13 3.04
C ALA A 71 -3.26 3.78 1.66
N ARG A 72 -2.21 4.59 1.49
CA ARG A 72 -1.85 5.26 0.23
C ARG A 72 -0.57 4.70 -0.40
N CYS A 73 0.24 3.96 0.34
CA CYS A 73 1.45 3.34 -0.17
C CYS A 73 1.84 2.13 0.71
N LEU A 74 1.93 0.95 0.11
CA LEU A 74 2.44 -0.25 0.75
C LEU A 74 3.89 -0.44 0.30
N ILE A 75 4.80 -0.70 1.24
CA ILE A 75 6.24 -0.68 0.99
C ILE A 75 6.77 -2.10 1.16
N ILE A 76 7.46 -2.61 0.14
CA ILE A 76 8.17 -3.88 0.19
C ILE A 76 9.49 -3.69 0.95
N PRO A 77 9.86 -4.58 1.88
CA PRO A 77 11.16 -4.54 2.55
C PRO A 77 12.30 -4.58 1.53
N ARG A 78 13.34 -3.76 1.74
CA ARG A 78 14.45 -3.59 0.79
C ARG A 78 15.09 -4.90 0.32
N HIS A 79 15.19 -5.89 1.19
CA HIS A 79 15.78 -7.20 0.91
C HIS A 79 14.89 -8.11 0.05
N ALA A 80 13.59 -7.78 -0.10
CA ALA A 80 12.60 -8.57 -0.82
C ALA A 80 12.12 -7.89 -2.11
N ILE A 81 12.76 -6.79 -2.52
CA ILE A 81 12.46 -6.12 -3.78
C ILE A 81 13.15 -6.89 -4.90
N GLU A 82 12.38 -7.67 -5.65
CA GLU A 82 12.82 -8.34 -6.86
C GLU A 82 11.84 -8.02 -8.00
N GLY A 83 12.34 -7.51 -9.13
CA GLY A 83 11.53 -7.34 -10.34
C GLY A 83 10.25 -6.53 -10.17
N GLY A 84 10.36 -5.23 -9.83
CA GLY A 84 9.20 -4.33 -9.73
C GLY A 84 8.65 -3.86 -11.07
N ARG A 85 7.39 -3.39 -11.09
CA ARG A 85 6.78 -2.77 -12.28
C ARG A 85 7.63 -1.59 -12.75
N GLY A 86 7.83 -1.48 -14.07
CA GLY A 86 8.71 -0.47 -14.67
C GLY A 86 10.21 -0.82 -14.60
N GLY A 87 10.59 -1.91 -13.93
CA GLY A 87 11.97 -2.38 -13.84
C GLY A 87 12.93 -1.33 -13.28
N PHE A 88 14.19 -1.41 -13.71
CA PHE A 88 15.27 -0.51 -13.28
C PHE A 88 14.95 0.98 -13.46
N SER A 89 14.11 1.34 -14.43
CA SER A 89 13.75 2.76 -14.69
C SER A 89 13.02 3.44 -13.52
N THR A 90 12.48 2.64 -12.58
CA THR A 90 11.71 3.14 -11.43
C THR A 90 12.40 2.93 -10.09
N GLU A 91 13.59 2.36 -10.06
CA GLU A 91 14.33 2.03 -8.84
C GLU A 91 14.68 3.27 -8.00
N HIS A 92 15.04 4.37 -8.67
CA HIS A 92 15.41 5.62 -8.01
C HIS A 92 14.31 6.68 -8.06
N THR A 93 13.14 6.34 -8.61
CA THR A 93 12.04 7.30 -8.72
C THR A 93 11.48 7.59 -7.32
N PRO A 94 11.40 8.86 -6.89
CA PRO A 94 10.82 9.21 -5.60
C PRO A 94 9.36 8.76 -5.48
N CYS A 95 8.99 8.21 -4.33
CA CYS A 95 7.60 7.84 -4.08
C CYS A 95 6.73 9.10 -3.90
N PRO A 96 5.68 9.33 -4.72
CA PRO A 96 4.87 10.55 -4.63
C PRO A 96 4.10 10.72 -3.30
N VAL A 97 3.98 9.66 -2.50
CA VAL A 97 3.34 9.67 -1.18
C VAL A 97 4.33 10.06 -0.08
N HIS A 98 5.57 9.57 -0.19
CA HIS A 98 6.63 9.75 0.80
C HIS A 98 7.67 10.79 0.41
N ASP A 99 7.50 11.44 -0.74
CA ASP A 99 8.36 12.51 -1.21
C ASP A 99 8.39 13.68 -0.21
N PRO A 100 9.56 13.94 0.42
CA PRO A 100 9.70 15.00 1.41
C PRO A 100 9.46 16.40 0.83
N GLU A 101 9.77 16.63 -0.45
CA GLU A 101 9.57 17.94 -1.09
C GLU A 101 8.06 18.24 -1.21
N ARG A 102 7.26 17.23 -1.57
CA ARG A 102 5.79 17.32 -1.55
C ARG A 102 5.22 17.55 -0.16
N ARG A 103 5.88 17.06 0.90
CA ARG A 103 5.47 17.29 2.29
C ARG A 103 5.69 18.75 2.70
N VAL A 104 6.87 19.30 2.41
CA VAL A 104 7.21 20.71 2.68
C VAL A 104 6.27 21.65 1.91
N GLY A 105 6.05 21.39 0.61
CA GLY A 105 5.15 22.20 -0.21
C GLY A 105 3.70 22.21 0.27
N ARG A 106 3.21 21.12 0.88
CA ARG A 106 1.88 21.10 1.53
C ARG A 106 1.84 21.91 2.82
N HIS A 107 2.89 21.82 3.64
CA HIS A 107 2.95 22.54 4.91
C HIS A 107 3.00 24.06 4.69
N LEU A 108 3.82 24.55 3.77
CA LEU A 108 3.90 25.97 3.41
C LEU A 108 2.56 26.52 2.90
N ARG A 109 1.83 25.75 2.08
CA ARG A 109 0.47 26.11 1.61
C ARG A 109 -0.58 26.11 2.71
N ALA A 110 -0.38 25.38 3.80
CA ALA A 110 -1.29 25.34 4.94
C ALA A 110 -1.05 26.51 5.90
N LEU A 111 0.18 27.01 5.99
CA LEU A 111 0.57 28.14 6.84
C LEU A 111 0.30 29.51 6.19
N GLY A 112 0.22 29.59 4.87
CA GLY A 112 -0.13 30.81 4.14
C GLY A 112 -1.64 31.06 4.00
N LYS A 113 -2.45 30.53 4.90
CA LYS A 113 -3.91 30.70 4.95
C LYS A 113 -4.32 31.40 6.23
#